data_AF-G7QD50-F1
#
_entry.id   AF-G7QD50-F1
#
_cell.length_a   1.000
_cell.length_b   1.000
_cell.length_c   1.000
_cell.angle_alpha   90.00
_cell.angle_beta   90.00
_cell.angle_gamma   90.00
#
_symmetry.space_group_name_H-M   'P 1'
#
loop_
_entity.id
_entity.type
_entity.pdbx_description
1 polymer ?
#
loop_
_entity_poly.entity_id
_entity_poly.type
_entity_poly.pdbx_seq_one_letter_code
_entity_poly.pdbx_strand_id
1 'polypeptide(L)'
;MGPDDREALRAAILARHRTLYAFCKATGITKSVVLQLLSGRYPGNVERQTARIRAALDDTPVTGVSAGAVFAVLERVGCARCRATDKRRCRSCRTLWEKQAEAVAGLIVDDGTISQNG
;
A
#
# COMPACT_ATOMS: atom_id res chain seq x y z
N MET A 1 8.67 17.73 -14.31
CA MET A 1 8.61 16.27 -14.06
C MET A 1 9.08 15.54 -15.29
N GLY A 2 10.17 14.79 -15.19
CA GLY A 2 10.79 14.08 -16.31
C GLY A 2 9.93 12.90 -16.81
N PRO A 3 10.29 12.28 -17.95
CA PRO A 3 9.62 11.08 -18.44
C PRO A 3 9.68 9.92 -17.45
N ASP A 4 10.84 9.69 -16.82
CA ASP A 4 11.02 8.61 -15.84
C ASP A 4 10.15 8.83 -14.59
N ASP A 5 10.09 10.07 -14.10
CA ASP A 5 9.20 10.44 -12.99
C ASP A 5 7.72 10.19 -13.32
N ARG A 6 7.31 10.45 -14.57
CA ARG A 6 5.92 10.23 -15.02
C ARG A 6 5.61 8.74 -15.05
N GLU A 7 6.53 7.91 -15.52
CA GLU A 7 6.33 6.46 -15.53
C GLU A 7 6.34 5.89 -14.11
N ALA A 8 7.25 6.35 -13.25
CA ALA A 8 7.25 5.97 -11.83
C ALA A 8 5.94 6.34 -11.13
N LEU A 9 5.41 7.55 -11.39
CA LEU A 9 4.12 7.98 -10.84
C LEU A 9 2.97 7.12 -11.36
N ARG A 10 2.98 6.75 -12.65
CA ARG A 10 1.99 5.84 -13.25
C ARG A 10 2.05 4.46 -12.59
N ALA A 11 3.24 3.90 -12.44
CA ALA A 11 3.46 2.61 -11.80
C ALA A 11 2.98 2.60 -10.35
N ALA A 12 3.26 3.67 -9.59
CA ALA A 12 2.81 3.83 -8.21
C ALA A 12 1.27 3.85 -8.10
N ILE A 13 0.58 4.51 -9.03
CA ILE A 13 -0.89 4.49 -9.10
C ILE A 13 -1.40 3.08 -9.37
N LEU A 14 -0.83 2.39 -10.35
CA LEU A 14 -1.29 1.06 -10.78
C LEU A 14 -0.95 -0.05 -9.78
N ALA A 15 0.08 0.14 -8.95
CA ALA A 15 0.40 -0.78 -7.86
C ALA A 15 -0.69 -0.80 -6.76
N ARG A 16 -1.39 0.32 -6.55
CA ARG A 16 -2.44 0.47 -5.53
C ARG A 16 -3.86 0.38 -6.09
N HIS A 17 -4.05 0.74 -7.37
CA HIS A 17 -5.37 0.77 -8.00
C HIS A 17 -5.35 0.02 -9.33
N ARG A 18 -6.39 -0.78 -9.57
CA ARG A 18 -6.52 -1.59 -10.80
C ARG A 18 -6.39 -0.78 -12.09
N THR A 19 -6.81 0.49 -12.09
CA THR A 19 -6.71 1.40 -13.23
C THR A 19 -6.53 2.85 -12.77
N LEU A 20 -6.04 3.72 -13.65
CA LEU A 20 -6.02 5.18 -13.41
C LEU A 20 -7.41 5.75 -13.11
N TYR A 21 -8.46 5.18 -13.71
CA TYR A 21 -9.83 5.58 -13.44
C TYR A 21 -10.27 5.22 -12.02
N ALA A 22 -9.92 4.02 -11.55
CA ALA A 22 -10.20 3.60 -10.18
C ALA A 22 -9.52 4.52 -9.15
N PHE A 23 -8.27 4.91 -9.42
CA PHE A 23 -7.57 5.94 -8.63
C PHE A 23 -8.31 7.28 -8.61
N CYS A 24 -8.70 7.81 -9.79
CA CYS A 24 -9.44 9.07 -9.88
C CYS A 24 -10.76 9.01 -9.10
N LYS A 25 -11.48 7.88 -9.18
CA LYS A 25 -12.73 7.66 -8.45
C LYS A 25 -12.51 7.64 -6.93
N ALA A 26 -11.44 6.98 -6.46
CA ALA A 26 -11.14 6.85 -5.04
C ALA A 26 -10.67 8.17 -4.41
N THR A 27 -9.92 8.99 -5.17
CA THR A 27 -9.24 10.19 -4.64
C THR A 27 -9.94 11.51 -4.98
N GLY A 28 -10.93 11.48 -5.88
CA GLY A 28 -11.58 12.69 -6.41
C GLY A 28 -10.68 13.54 -7.33
N ILE A 29 -9.44 13.12 -7.61
CA ILE A 29 -8.58 13.79 -8.58
C ILE A 29 -9.10 13.51 -9.98
N THR A 30 -9.27 14.56 -10.79
CA THR A 30 -9.90 14.41 -12.10
C THR A 30 -9.01 13.65 -13.08
N LYS A 31 -9.62 12.80 -13.90
CA LYS A 31 -8.94 12.02 -14.94
C LYS A 31 -8.12 12.90 -15.90
N SER A 32 -8.63 14.08 -16.24
CA SER A 32 -7.93 15.03 -17.12
C SER A 32 -6.58 15.45 -16.53
N VAL A 33 -6.56 15.85 -15.24
CA VAL A 33 -5.33 16.24 -14.55
C VAL A 33 -4.32 15.09 -14.54
N VAL A 34 -4.75 13.88 -14.17
CA VAL A 34 -3.87 12.70 -14.12
C VAL A 34 -3.29 12.38 -15.50
N LEU A 35 -4.12 12.29 -16.54
CA LEU A 35 -3.65 11.93 -17.88
C LEU A 35 -2.76 13.02 -18.52
N GLN A 36 -3.08 14.29 -18.31
CA GLN A 36 -2.26 15.38 -18.81
C GLN A 36 -0.90 15.44 -18.11
N LEU A 37 -0.85 15.20 -16.79
CA LEU A 37 0.40 15.11 -16.03
C LEU A 37 1.26 13.95 -16.51
N LEU A 38 0.67 12.75 -16.61
CA LEU A 38 1.39 11.54 -17.04
C LEU A 38 1.85 11.62 -18.49
N SER A 39 1.15 12.38 -19.35
CA SER A 39 1.60 12.65 -20.72
C SER A 39 2.56 13.84 -20.85
N GLY A 40 2.87 14.54 -19.76
CA GLY A 40 3.75 15.71 -19.78
C GLY A 40 3.16 16.95 -20.45
N ARG A 41 1.83 16.99 -20.64
CA ARG A 41 1.10 18.07 -21.32
C ARG A 41 0.24 18.92 -20.37
N TYR A 42 0.40 18.74 -19.06
CA TYR A 42 -0.38 19.49 -18.09
C TYR A 42 0.06 20.96 -18.09
N PRO A 43 -0.84 21.93 -18.38
CA PRO A 43 -0.47 23.33 -18.54
C PRO A 43 -0.34 24.08 -17.20
N GLY A 44 -0.81 23.48 -16.10
CA GLY A 44 -0.81 24.11 -14.79
C GLY A 44 0.45 23.82 -13.97
N ASN A 45 0.37 24.11 -12.66
CA ASN A 45 1.46 23.83 -11.73
C ASN A 45 1.67 22.32 -11.56
N VAL A 46 2.64 21.78 -12.31
CA VAL A 46 3.00 20.36 -12.32
C VAL A 46 3.43 19.89 -10.94
N GLU A 47 4.27 20.65 -10.24
CA GLU A 47 4.81 20.29 -8.93
C GLU A 47 3.70 20.11 -7.90
N ARG A 48 2.79 21.08 -7.82
CA ARG A 48 1.63 21.03 -6.90
C ARG A 48 0.74 19.82 -7.17
N GLN A 49 0.44 19.54 -8.43
CA GLN A 49 -0.45 18.42 -8.74
C GLN A 49 0.24 17.07 -8.58
N THR A 50 1.53 16.96 -8.87
CA THR A 50 2.33 15.77 -8.56
C THR A 50 2.36 15.52 -7.05
N ALA A 51 2.58 16.56 -6.24
CA ALA A 51 2.54 16.45 -4.78
C ALA A 51 1.15 15.98 -4.29
N ARG A 52 0.08 16.53 -4.86
CA ARG A 52 -1.30 16.11 -4.56
C ARG A 52 -1.57 14.64 -4.90
N ILE A 53 -1.10 14.16 -6.06
CA ILE A 53 -1.24 12.74 -6.43
C ILE A 53 -0.44 11.85 -5.47
N ARG A 54 0.78 12.26 -5.09
CA ARG A 54 1.60 11.51 -4.12
C ARG A 54 0.92 11.43 -2.76
N ALA A 55 0.44 12.55 -2.22
CA ALA A 55 -0.32 12.56 -0.97
C ALA A 55 -1.53 11.63 -1.05
N ALA A 56 -2.29 11.64 -2.15
CA ALA A 56 -3.43 10.75 -2.31
C ALA A 56 -3.04 9.25 -2.41
N LEU A 57 -1.82 8.93 -2.85
CA LEU A 57 -1.28 7.57 -2.84
C LEU A 57 -0.80 7.14 -1.45
N ASP A 58 -0.34 8.09 -0.64
CA ASP A 58 0.08 7.87 0.75
C ASP A 58 -1.13 7.73 1.68
N ASP A 59 -2.19 8.52 1.46
CA ASP A 59 -3.46 8.49 2.22
C ASP A 59 -4.38 7.33 1.82
N THR A 60 -4.00 6.49 0.84
CA THR A 60 -4.81 5.33 0.48
C THR A 60 -4.59 4.22 1.52
N PRO A 61 -5.61 3.85 2.32
CA PRO A 61 -5.44 2.85 3.36
C PRO A 61 -5.07 1.51 2.73
N VAL A 62 -4.10 0.83 3.33
CA VAL A 62 -3.72 -0.54 2.93
C VAL A 62 -4.86 -1.46 3.36
N THR A 63 -5.84 -1.68 2.48
CA THR A 63 -7.01 -2.51 2.80
C THR A 63 -6.81 -3.96 2.37
N GLY A 64 -7.53 -4.88 3.00
CA GLY A 64 -7.60 -6.29 2.58
C GLY A 64 -6.38 -7.15 2.93
N VAL A 65 -5.50 -6.68 3.82
CA VAL A 65 -4.43 -7.52 4.38
C VAL A 65 -5.02 -8.39 5.48
N SER A 66 -5.14 -9.69 5.22
CA SER A 66 -5.58 -10.65 6.23
C SER A 66 -4.43 -11.12 7.11
N ALA A 67 -4.74 -11.54 8.35
CA ALA A 67 -3.77 -12.20 9.22
C ALA A 67 -3.11 -13.41 8.50
N GLY A 68 -3.87 -14.17 7.71
CA GLY A 68 -3.31 -15.26 6.92
C GLY A 68 -2.22 -14.81 5.92
N ALA A 69 -2.42 -13.67 5.25
CA ALA A 69 -1.43 -13.12 4.33
C ALA A 69 -0.15 -12.68 5.06
N VAL A 70 -0.29 -12.03 6.23
CA VAL A 70 0.85 -11.61 7.05
C VAL A 70 1.61 -12.83 7.59
N PHE A 71 0.90 -13.83 8.12
CA PHE A 71 1.49 -15.08 8.59
C PHE A 71 2.33 -15.77 7.50
N ALA A 72 1.78 -15.92 6.29
CA ALA A 72 2.46 -16.59 5.19
C ALA A 72 3.79 -15.90 4.80
N VAL A 73 3.86 -14.57 4.94
CA VAL A 73 5.11 -13.81 4.73
C VAL A 73 6.09 -14.05 5.88
N LEU A 74 5.63 -13.95 7.13
CA LEU A 74 6.47 -14.17 8.31
C LEU A 74 7.07 -15.59 8.32
N GLU A 75 6.25 -16.59 8.02
CA GLU A 75 6.69 -17.99 7.93
C GLU A 75 7.73 -18.17 6.82
N ARG A 76 7.49 -17.63 5.62
CA ARG A 76 8.43 -17.74 4.51
C ARG A 76 9.79 -17.11 4.84
N VAL A 77 9.78 -15.88 5.35
CA VAL A 77 11.01 -15.14 5.68
C VAL A 77 11.74 -15.76 6.87
N GLY A 78 10.99 -16.12 7.91
CA GLY A 78 11.52 -16.72 9.13
C GLY A 78 12.14 -18.10 8.87
N CYS A 79 11.41 -18.98 8.18
CA CYS A 79 11.90 -20.32 7.86
C CYS A 79 13.11 -20.29 6.91
N ALA A 80 13.13 -19.39 5.92
CA ALA A 80 14.28 -19.27 5.01
C ALA A 80 15.59 -18.89 5.74
N ARG A 81 15.49 -18.22 6.91
CA ARG A 81 16.64 -17.83 7.74
C ARG A 81 16.90 -18.77 8.92
N CYS A 82 15.96 -19.66 9.22
CA CYS A 82 16.04 -20.53 10.39
C CYS A 82 17.08 -21.64 10.16
N ARG A 83 18.05 -21.75 11.07
CA ARG A 83 19.04 -22.85 11.10
C ARG A 83 18.76 -23.87 12.20
N ALA A 84 17.56 -23.85 12.79
CA ALA A 84 17.23 -24.77 13.88
C ALA A 84 17.19 -26.22 13.36
N THR A 85 17.96 -27.09 14.00
CA THR A 85 17.93 -28.54 13.76
C THR A 85 16.79 -29.22 14.51
N ASP A 86 16.38 -28.65 15.66
CA ASP A 86 15.20 -29.11 16.40
C ASP A 86 13.91 -28.49 15.86
N LYS A 87 13.18 -29.29 15.07
CA LYS A 87 11.90 -28.91 14.47
C LYS A 87 10.77 -28.70 15.49
N ARG A 88 10.93 -29.08 16.77
CA ARG A 88 9.93 -28.77 17.81
C ARG A 88 9.82 -27.26 18.05
N ARG A 89 10.92 -26.52 17.86
CA ARG A 89 10.95 -25.05 17.90
C ARG A 89 10.15 -24.38 16.76
N CYS A 90 9.84 -25.11 15.69
CA CYS A 90 9.00 -24.58 14.62
C CYS A 90 7.58 -24.27 15.12
N ARG A 91 7.07 -25.01 16.11
CA ARG A 91 5.75 -24.76 16.69
C ARG A 91 5.71 -23.42 17.43
N SER A 92 6.73 -23.12 18.23
CA SER A 92 6.82 -21.83 18.93
C SER A 92 6.97 -20.64 17.96
N CYS A 93 7.73 -20.80 16.87
CA CYS A 93 7.84 -19.76 15.85
C CYS A 93 6.50 -19.52 15.15
N ARG A 94 5.78 -20.59 14.77
CA ARG A 94 4.46 -20.47 14.16
C ARG A 94 3.46 -19.77 15.08
N THR A 95 3.38 -20.17 16.35
CA THR A 95 2.50 -19.50 17.33
C THR A 95 2.85 -18.02 17.52
N LEU A 96 4.13 -17.67 17.50
CA LEU A 96 4.56 -16.27 17.55
C LEU A 96 4.08 -15.50 16.30
N TRP A 97 4.30 -16.05 15.11
CA TRP A 97 3.92 -15.41 13.86
C TRP A 97 2.40 -15.29 13.68
N GLU A 98 1.63 -16.26 14.18
CA GLU A 98 0.16 -16.18 14.22
C GLU A 98 -0.29 -14.96 15.04
N LYS A 99 0.21 -14.80 16.27
CA LYS A 99 -0.10 -13.63 17.12
C LYS A 99 0.34 -12.30 16.51
N GLN A 100 1.52 -12.28 15.88
CA GLN A 100 2.01 -11.09 15.19
C GLN A 100 1.13 -10.73 13.99
N ALA A 101 0.69 -11.74 13.23
CA ALA A 101 -0.18 -11.54 12.10
C ALA A 101 -1.56 -11.02 12.49
N GLU A 102 -2.14 -11.53 13.58
CA GLU A 102 -3.38 -11.02 14.15
C GLU A 102 -3.25 -9.55 14.58
N ALA A 103 -2.19 -9.21 15.32
CA ALA A 103 -1.96 -7.85 15.78
C ALA A 103 -1.79 -6.85 14.61
N VAL A 104 -1.00 -7.22 13.59
CA VAL A 104 -0.80 -6.37 12.41
C VAL A 104 -2.09 -6.22 11.61
N ALA A 105 -2.84 -7.31 11.40
CA ALA A 105 -4.13 -7.23 10.71
C ALA A 105 -5.13 -6.36 11.49
N GLY A 106 -5.11 -6.41 12.83
CA GLY A 106 -5.92 -5.55 13.71
C GLY A 106 -5.72 -4.05 13.45
N LEU A 107 -4.46 -3.60 13.35
CA LEU A 107 -4.15 -2.19 13.04
C LEU A 107 -4.73 -1.72 11.71
N ILE A 108 -4.87 -2.63 10.75
CA ILE A 108 -5.34 -2.33 9.39
C ILE A 108 -6.88 -2.22 9.34
N VAL A 109 -7.59 -2.86 10.26
CA VAL A 109 -9.06 -2.73 10.37
C VAL A 109 -9.47 -1.50 11.20
N ASP A 110 -8.64 -1.08 12.17
CA ASP A 110 -8.96 0.00 13.11
C ASP A 110 -8.72 1.42 12.54
N ASP A 111 -7.93 1.54 11.46
CA ASP A 111 -7.63 2.82 10.78
C ASP A 111 -8.85 3.44 10.05
N GLY A 112 -9.99 2.73 10.05
CA GLY A 112 -11.29 3.22 9.55
C GLY A 112 -12.15 3.94 10.59
N THR A 113 -11.72 4.03 11.85
CA THR A 113 -12.47 4.66 12.94
C THR A 113 -11.81 5.94 13.46
N ILE A 114 -11.63 6.95 12.60
CA ILE A 114 -11.47 8.33 13.09
C ILE A 114 -12.84 8.80 13.57
N SER A 115 -13.04 8.69 14.89
CA SER A 115 -14.10 9.33 15.65
C SER A 115 -14.01 10.85 15.46
N GLN A 116 -14.90 11.44 14.67
CA GLN A 116 -15.17 12.88 14.72
C GLN A 116 -16.08 13.13 15.93
N ASN A 117 -15.52 13.65 17.01
CA ASN A 117 -16.25 14.39 18.04
C ASN A 117 -15.39 15.59 18.45
N GLY A 118 -15.87 16.78 18.07
CA GLY A 118 -15.28 18.09 18.37
C GLY A 118 -16.13 19.18 17.77
#